data_AF-A0A925VPI7-F1
#
_entry.id   AF-A0A925VPI7-F1
#
_cell.length_a   1.000
_cell.length_b   1.000
_cell.length_c   1.000
_cell.angle_alpha   90.00
_cell.angle_beta   90.00
_cell.angle_gamma   90.00
#
_symmetry.space_group_name_H-M   'P 1'
#
loop_
_entity.id
_entity.type
_entity.pdbx_description
1 polymer ?
#
loop_
_entity_poly.entity_id
_entity_poly.type
_entity_poly.pdbx_seq_one_letter_code
_entity_poly.pdbx_strand_id
1 'polypeptide(L)'
;EFILVDTAGLRRKTKVHEDVEFYSVLRSIRALEEADICVVMLDATRGIEAQDVNIIGLADKNRKGIVILVNKWDLIENKETNTAKEFEDKIYEKIAPIAYPPIIFTSVLTKQRVHKAIETAIDVYNNKRRKIPTSQLNEIMLKEIERIPPPATKGKMVRIKYVTQLPTHNPVFAFFCNLPQYVKESYVRYLENRLREHFDFTGVPVGIIFRKK
;
A
#
# COMPACT_ATOMS: atom_id res chain seq x y z
N GLU A 1 -22.21 -1.13 -4.86
CA GLU A 1 -22.51 -2.02 -3.73
C GLU A 1 -21.22 -2.21 -2.93
N PHE A 2 -21.27 -2.06 -1.61
CA PHE A 2 -20.13 -2.31 -0.73
C PHE A 2 -20.41 -3.56 0.06
N ILE A 3 -19.49 -4.53 0.03
CA ILE A 3 -19.55 -5.71 0.88
C ILE A 3 -18.48 -5.55 1.94
N LEU A 4 -18.91 -5.37 3.18
CA LEU A 4 -17.99 -5.29 4.30
C LEU A 4 -17.74 -6.70 4.83
N VAL A 5 -16.55 -7.22 4.58
CA VAL A 5 -16.12 -8.52 5.08
C VAL A 5 -15.49 -8.31 6.45
N ASP A 6 -16.28 -8.52 7.50
CA ASP A 6 -15.82 -8.35 8.88
C ASP A 6 -15.02 -9.57 9.36
N THR A 7 -13.84 -9.32 9.92
CA THR A 7 -13.06 -10.31 10.66
C THR A 7 -13.46 -10.19 12.12
N ALA A 8 -14.61 -10.74 12.49
CA ALA A 8 -15.08 -10.71 13.87
C ALA A 8 -13.97 -11.20 14.85
N GLY A 9 -13.27 -10.24 15.48
CA GLY A 9 -12.39 -10.44 16.64
C GLY A 9 -10.94 -10.84 16.36
N LEU A 10 -10.08 -9.87 16.05
CA LEU A 10 -8.67 -9.91 16.50
C LEU A 10 -8.51 -9.46 17.97
N ARG A 11 -9.56 -8.92 18.60
CA ARG A 11 -9.57 -8.55 20.03
C ARG A 11 -10.48 -9.46 20.87
N ARG A 12 -9.82 -10.25 21.73
CA ARG A 12 -10.26 -11.01 22.93
C ARG A 12 -11.76 -11.15 23.19
N LYS A 13 -12.27 -12.39 23.07
CA LYS A 13 -13.30 -12.91 23.99
C LYS A 13 -12.58 -13.54 25.19
N THR A 14 -12.91 -13.08 26.39
CA THR A 14 -12.10 -13.17 27.61
C THR A 14 -12.01 -14.56 28.25
N LYS A 15 -12.37 -15.66 27.59
CA LYS A 15 -12.23 -17.01 28.16
C LYS A 15 -11.92 -18.03 27.06
N VAL A 16 -10.93 -18.87 27.35
CA VAL A 16 -10.46 -20.09 26.64
C VAL A 16 -9.21 -19.90 25.75
N HIS A 17 -8.21 -20.72 26.04
CA HIS A 17 -6.80 -20.71 25.59
C HIS A 17 -6.59 -21.02 24.10
N GLU A 18 -5.56 -20.39 23.50
CA GLU A 18 -4.84 -20.67 22.23
C GLU A 18 -5.62 -20.92 20.92
N ASP A 19 -6.67 -21.74 20.91
CA ASP A 19 -7.34 -22.17 19.68
C ASP A 19 -8.05 -21.01 18.94
N VAL A 20 -8.62 -20.05 19.69
CA VAL A 20 -9.41 -18.96 19.10
C VAL A 20 -8.52 -17.96 18.32
N GLU A 21 -7.28 -17.71 18.76
CA GLU A 21 -6.37 -16.79 18.07
C GLU A 21 -5.97 -17.33 16.69
N PHE A 22 -5.70 -18.64 16.60
CA PHE A 22 -5.38 -19.30 15.34
C PHE A 22 -6.53 -19.21 14.33
N TYR A 23 -7.78 -19.47 14.76
CA TYR A 23 -8.95 -19.37 13.88
C TYR A 23 -9.34 -17.93 13.52
N SER A 24 -9.07 -16.95 14.38
CA SER A 24 -9.25 -15.52 14.07
C SER A 24 -8.25 -15.03 13.02
N VAL A 25 -7.00 -15.51 13.09
CA VAL A 25 -5.98 -15.21 12.07
C VAL A 25 -6.34 -15.88 10.73
N LEU A 26 -6.74 -17.16 10.73
CA LEU A 26 -7.16 -17.84 9.50
C LEU A 26 -8.38 -17.19 8.84
N ARG A 27 -9.37 -16.75 9.62
CA ARG A 27 -10.50 -15.97 9.08
C ARG A 27 -10.06 -14.64 8.51
N SER A 28 -9.11 -13.96 9.16
CA SER A 28 -8.56 -12.71 8.65
C SER A 28 -7.80 -12.89 7.34
N ILE A 29 -7.10 -14.01 7.17
CA ILE A 29 -6.42 -14.35 5.91
C ILE A 29 -7.43 -14.57 4.79
N ARG A 30 -8.49 -15.36 5.01
CA ARG A 30 -9.54 -15.59 4.00
C ARG A 30 -10.29 -14.32 3.62
N ALA A 31 -10.67 -13.52 4.61
CA ALA A 31 -11.32 -12.23 4.37
C ALA A 31 -10.40 -11.29 3.54
N LEU A 32 -9.10 -11.32 3.81
CA LEU A 32 -8.12 -10.55 3.06
C LEU A 32 -7.97 -11.05 1.63
N GLU A 33 -8.01 -12.36 1.38
CA GLU A 33 -7.99 -12.96 0.04
C GLU A 33 -9.19 -12.53 -0.81
N GLU A 34 -10.38 -12.39 -0.22
CA GLU A 34 -11.60 -11.98 -0.92
C GLU A 34 -11.73 -10.46 -1.06
N ALA A 35 -11.12 -9.67 -0.17
CA ALA A 35 -11.25 -8.22 -0.17
C ALA A 35 -10.52 -7.54 -1.34
N ASP A 36 -11.07 -6.43 -1.85
CA ASP A 36 -10.34 -5.53 -2.75
C ASP A 36 -9.44 -4.56 -1.98
N ILE A 37 -9.99 -4.05 -0.87
CA ILE A 37 -9.41 -3.03 0.03
C ILE A 37 -9.41 -3.58 1.45
N CYS A 38 -8.26 -3.50 2.12
CA CYS A 38 -8.08 -3.80 3.52
C CYS A 38 -8.02 -2.50 4.32
N VAL A 39 -8.96 -2.32 5.25
CA VAL A 39 -8.99 -1.18 6.15
C VAL A 39 -8.44 -1.63 7.50
N VAL A 40 -7.23 -1.20 7.83
CA VAL A 40 -6.51 -1.61 9.04
C VAL A 40 -6.76 -0.57 10.13
N MET A 41 -7.49 -0.94 11.17
CA MET A 41 -7.81 -0.04 12.28
C MET A 41 -6.79 -0.19 13.42
N LEU A 42 -6.06 0.89 13.70
CA LEU A 42 -5.11 1.03 14.80
C LEU A 42 -5.75 1.74 15.99
N ASP A 43 -5.20 1.50 17.18
CA ASP A 43 -5.61 2.16 18.43
C ASP A 43 -4.60 3.26 18.77
N ALA A 44 -5.01 4.53 18.69
CA ALA A 44 -4.10 5.67 18.87
C ALA A 44 -3.32 5.62 20.19
N THR A 45 -3.93 5.11 21.26
CA THR A 45 -3.31 5.07 22.60
C THR A 45 -2.24 3.99 22.75
N ARG A 46 -2.22 3.00 21.85
CA ARG A 46 -1.23 1.90 21.86
C ARG A 46 -0.15 2.07 20.79
N GLY A 47 -0.41 2.91 19.79
CA GLY A 47 0.44 2.99 18.61
C GLY A 47 0.31 1.74 17.74
N ILE A 48 1.24 1.60 16.80
CA ILE A 48 1.32 0.45 15.90
C ILE A 48 2.05 -0.72 16.56
N GLU A 49 1.41 -1.89 16.59
CA GLU A 49 1.90 -3.12 17.20
C GLU A 49 2.42 -4.11 16.13
N ALA A 50 3.16 -5.14 16.56
CA ALA A 50 3.73 -6.13 15.63
C ALA A 50 2.67 -6.87 14.81
N GLN A 51 1.49 -7.12 15.39
CA GLN A 51 0.37 -7.75 14.70
C GLN A 51 -0.17 -6.88 13.57
N ASP A 52 -0.24 -5.56 13.77
CA ASP A 52 -0.71 -4.62 12.76
C ASP A 52 0.24 -4.59 11.56
N VAL A 53 1.55 -4.53 11.83
CA VAL A 53 2.60 -4.60 10.80
C VAL A 53 2.47 -5.88 9.96
N ASN A 54 2.24 -7.03 10.62
CA ASN A 54 2.07 -8.30 9.92
C ASN A 54 0.82 -8.32 9.03
N ILE A 55 -0.30 -7.75 9.48
CA ILE A 55 -1.53 -7.66 8.68
C ILE A 55 -1.34 -6.75 7.47
N ILE A 56 -0.70 -5.59 7.66
CA ILE A 56 -0.37 -4.66 6.57
C ILE A 56 0.55 -5.33 5.55
N GLY A 57 1.59 -6.03 6.00
CA GLY A 57 2.50 -6.78 5.13
C GLY A 57 1.77 -7.91 4.36
N LEU A 58 0.82 -8.59 4.99
CA LEU A 58 0.00 -9.60 4.31
C LEU A 58 -0.92 -8.98 3.25
N ALA A 59 -1.52 -7.82 3.54
CA ALA A 59 -2.36 -7.08 2.59
C ALA A 59 -1.55 -6.62 1.37
N ASP A 60 -0.34 -6.08 1.60
CA ASP A 60 0.58 -5.68 0.54
C ASP A 60 0.99 -6.87 -0.34
N LYS A 61 1.42 -7.98 0.28
CA LYS A 61 1.81 -9.21 -0.42
C LYS A 61 0.68 -9.77 -1.30
N ASN A 62 -0.57 -9.69 -0.82
CA ASN A 62 -1.75 -10.12 -1.57
C ASN A 62 -2.29 -9.05 -2.54
N ARG A 63 -1.56 -7.95 -2.71
CA ARG A 63 -1.88 -6.84 -3.61
C ARG A 63 -3.27 -6.26 -3.33
N LYS A 64 -3.58 -6.03 -2.06
CA LYS A 64 -4.82 -5.40 -1.61
C LYS A 64 -4.60 -3.89 -1.54
N GLY A 65 -5.64 -3.10 -1.82
CA GLY A 65 -5.58 -1.68 -1.46
C GLY A 65 -5.57 -1.59 0.06
N ILE A 66 -4.83 -0.65 0.64
CA ILE A 66 -4.66 -0.53 2.09
C ILE A 66 -5.05 0.88 2.50
N VAL A 67 -5.86 0.98 3.55
CA VAL A 67 -6.17 2.23 4.26
C VAL A 67 -5.92 2.00 5.73
N ILE A 68 -5.19 2.90 6.38
CA ILE A 68 -4.91 2.81 7.82
C ILE A 68 -5.82 3.80 8.55
N LEU A 69 -6.61 3.31 9.50
CA LEU A 69 -7.46 4.14 10.36
C LEU A 69 -6.88 4.17 11.77
N VAL A 70 -6.44 5.34 12.23
CA VAL A 70 -6.00 5.52 13.62
C VAL A 70 -7.21 5.96 14.44
N ASN A 71 -7.81 5.02 15.17
CA ASN A 71 -9.02 5.23 15.97
C ASN A 71 -8.68 5.68 17.39
N LYS A 72 -9.68 6.23 18.09
CA LYS A 72 -9.58 6.86 19.42
C LYS A 72 -8.66 8.07 19.44
N TRP A 73 -8.58 8.78 18.31
CA TRP A 73 -7.75 9.97 18.22
C TRP A 73 -8.17 11.03 19.23
N ASP A 74 -9.44 11.08 19.63
CA ASP A 74 -9.97 11.94 20.69
C ASP A 74 -9.26 11.77 22.04
N LEU A 75 -8.73 10.59 22.34
CA LEU A 75 -8.04 10.29 23.60
C LEU A 75 -6.57 10.74 23.64
N ILE A 76 -6.01 11.18 22.52
CA ILE A 76 -4.66 11.75 22.52
C ILE A 76 -4.73 13.15 23.11
N GLU A 77 -4.20 13.28 24.33
CA GLU A 77 -4.02 14.55 25.03
C GLU A 77 -2.83 15.34 24.46
N ASN A 78 -2.80 16.66 24.69
CA ASN A 78 -1.69 17.54 24.29
C ASN A 78 -1.30 17.44 22.80
N LYS A 79 -2.30 17.45 21.91
CA LYS A 79 -2.07 17.54 20.47
C LYS A 79 -1.47 18.90 20.14
N GLU A 80 -0.18 18.90 19.84
CA GLU A 80 0.49 20.02 19.20
C GLU A 80 0.25 19.96 17.68
N THR A 81 0.61 21.04 16.98
CA THR A 81 0.43 21.16 15.52
C THR A 81 1.02 19.97 14.74
N ASN A 82 2.09 19.35 15.25
CA ASN A 82 2.82 18.27 14.56
C ASN A 82 2.49 16.86 15.06
N THR A 83 1.69 16.68 16.12
CA THR A 83 1.48 15.36 16.73
C THR A 83 0.93 14.31 15.75
N ALA A 84 0.03 14.71 14.84
CA ALA A 84 -0.50 13.80 13.83
C ALA A 84 0.58 13.35 12.83
N LYS A 85 1.44 14.28 12.40
CA LYS A 85 2.52 14.00 11.45
C LYS A 85 3.58 13.09 12.07
N GLU A 86 3.98 13.34 13.31
CA GLU A 86 4.92 12.48 14.02
C GLU A 86 4.39 11.06 14.22
N PHE A 87 3.07 10.92 14.44
CA PHE A 87 2.43 9.62 14.56
C PHE A 87 2.41 8.88 13.21
N GLU A 88 2.10 9.60 12.13
CA GLU A 88 2.16 9.10 10.76
C GLU A 88 3.58 8.65 10.37
N ASP A 89 4.59 9.47 10.64
CA ASP A 89 6.00 9.14 10.37
C ASP A 89 6.43 7.87 11.12
N LYS A 90 6.04 7.72 12.40
CA LYS A 90 6.28 6.50 13.19
C LYS A 90 5.59 5.27 12.60
N ILE A 91 4.37 5.42 12.05
CA ILE A 91 3.69 4.31 11.38
C ILE A 91 4.49 3.91 10.14
N TYR A 92 4.82 4.86 9.26
CA TYR A 92 5.56 4.58 8.03
C TYR A 92 6.94 3.97 8.30
N GLU A 93 7.64 4.41 9.35
CA GLU A 93 8.89 3.81 9.78
C GLU A 93 8.72 2.31 10.11
N LYS A 94 7.68 1.95 10.86
CA LYS A 94 7.44 0.56 11.26
C LYS A 94 6.97 -0.34 10.13
N ILE A 95 6.25 0.21 9.14
CA ILE A 95 5.73 -0.57 8.00
C ILE A 95 6.62 -0.47 6.76
N ALA A 96 7.75 0.22 6.84
CA ALA A 96 8.69 0.35 5.73
C ALA A 96 9.04 -1.04 5.14
N PRO A 97 9.03 -1.18 3.79
CA PRO A 97 8.97 -0.13 2.78
C PRO A 97 7.54 0.28 2.33
N ILE A 98 6.48 -0.15 3.01
CA ILE A 98 5.08 0.07 2.62
C ILE A 98 4.65 1.51 2.99
N ALA A 99 5.14 2.51 2.27
CA ALA A 99 4.94 3.93 2.57
C ALA A 99 3.85 4.63 1.72
N TYR A 100 2.94 3.86 1.15
CA TYR A 100 1.86 4.35 0.28
C TYR A 100 0.43 4.31 0.86
N PRO A 101 0.10 3.55 1.94
CA PRO A 101 -1.25 3.56 2.51
C PRO A 101 -1.61 4.91 3.11
N PRO A 102 -2.77 5.52 2.76
CA PRO A 102 -3.24 6.72 3.43
C PRO A 102 -3.61 6.43 4.88
N ILE A 103 -3.27 7.36 5.77
CA ILE A 103 -3.56 7.29 7.21
C ILE A 103 -4.66 8.30 7.56
N ILE A 104 -5.71 7.83 8.24
CA ILE A 104 -6.85 8.66 8.64
C ILE A 104 -7.04 8.56 10.15
N PHE A 105 -6.88 9.69 10.82
CA PHE A 105 -7.18 9.83 12.23
C PHE A 105 -8.69 10.00 12.44
N THR A 106 -9.28 9.08 13.20
CA THR A 106 -10.73 8.97 13.42
C THR A 106 -11.07 8.80 14.90
N SER A 107 -12.33 9.08 15.24
CA SER A 107 -12.91 8.73 16.53
C SER A 107 -14.30 8.18 16.28
N VAL A 108 -14.45 6.86 16.45
CA VAL A 108 -15.75 6.19 16.26
C VAL A 108 -16.77 6.65 17.31
N LEU A 109 -16.33 6.89 18.55
CA LEU A 109 -17.21 7.32 19.65
C LEU A 109 -17.85 8.68 19.36
N THR A 110 -17.05 9.64 18.88
CA THR A 110 -17.54 10.98 18.52
C THR A 110 -18.01 11.07 17.06
N LYS A 111 -17.93 9.98 16.30
CA LYS A 111 -18.20 9.89 14.85
C LYS A 111 -17.34 10.83 13.99
N GLN A 112 -16.21 11.30 14.52
CA GLN A 112 -15.30 12.19 13.81
C GLN A 112 -14.64 11.47 12.63
N ARG A 113 -14.78 12.01 11.42
CA ARG A 113 -14.09 11.56 10.18
C ARG A 113 -14.37 10.09 9.77
N VAL A 114 -15.43 9.47 10.28
CA VAL A 114 -15.84 8.12 9.85
C VAL A 114 -16.24 8.10 8.36
N HIS A 115 -16.92 9.14 7.89
CA HIS A 115 -17.25 9.30 6.46
C HIS A 115 -15.99 9.38 5.59
N LYS A 116 -14.94 10.07 6.07
CA LYS A 116 -13.68 10.21 5.35
C LYS A 116 -12.99 8.87 5.12
N ALA A 117 -13.11 7.94 6.08
CA ALA A 117 -12.58 6.59 5.92
C ALA A 117 -13.21 5.85 4.72
N ILE A 118 -14.51 6.00 4.54
CA ILE A 118 -15.25 5.37 3.43
C ILE A 118 -14.87 6.04 2.11
N GLU A 119 -14.83 7.37 2.06
CA GLU A 119 -14.38 8.13 0.87
C GLU A 119 -12.99 7.70 0.43
N THR A 120 -12.03 7.64 1.36
CA THR A 120 -10.67 7.23 1.02
C THR A 120 -10.59 5.77 0.58
N ALA A 121 -11.38 4.86 1.14
CA ALA A 121 -11.44 3.48 0.65
C ALA A 121 -11.93 3.40 -0.80
N ILE A 122 -12.89 4.27 -1.19
CA ILE A 122 -13.35 4.40 -2.58
C ILE A 122 -12.25 4.96 -3.47
N ASP A 123 -11.54 5.99 -3.03
CA ASP A 123 -10.43 6.58 -3.78
C ASP A 123 -9.32 5.55 -4.03
N VAL A 124 -8.95 4.76 -3.01
CA VAL A 124 -7.97 3.67 -3.14
C VAL A 124 -8.47 2.59 -4.10
N TYR A 125 -9.76 2.24 -4.06
CA TYR A 125 -10.35 1.30 -5.03
C TYR A 125 -10.29 1.81 -6.47
N ASN A 126 -10.57 3.10 -6.68
CA ASN A 126 -10.46 3.73 -7.98
C ASN A 126 -9.00 3.77 -8.46
N ASN A 127 -8.06 4.10 -7.57
CA ASN A 127 -6.62 4.09 -7.86
C ASN A 127 -6.13 2.69 -8.24
N LYS A 128 -6.65 1.64 -7.59
CA LYS A 128 -6.30 0.24 -7.90
C LYS A 128 -6.69 -0.17 -9.32
N ARG A 129 -7.77 0.40 -9.84
CA ARG A 129 -8.30 0.13 -11.19
C ARG A 129 -7.86 1.14 -12.24
N ARG A 130 -7.05 2.13 -11.86
CA ARG A 130 -6.61 3.22 -12.74
C ARG A 130 -5.85 2.64 -13.95
N LYS A 131 -6.29 3.02 -15.15
CA LYS A 131 -5.65 2.66 -16.42
C LYS A 131 -4.92 3.87 -16.98
N ILE A 132 -3.64 3.71 -17.29
CA ILE A 132 -2.81 4.75 -17.90
C ILE A 132 -2.60 4.40 -19.38
N PRO A 133 -2.93 5.30 -20.33
CA PRO A 133 -2.62 5.12 -21.74
C PRO A 133 -1.13 4.86 -21.94
N THR A 134 -0.80 3.85 -22.74
CA THR A 134 0.59 3.47 -23.04
C THR A 134 1.41 4.64 -23.58
N SER A 135 0.83 5.50 -24.44
CA SER A 135 1.51 6.69 -24.97
C SER A 135 1.94 7.64 -23.86
N GLN A 136 1.02 8.02 -22.97
CA GLN A 136 1.27 8.87 -21.81
C GLN A 136 2.32 8.25 -20.89
N LEU A 137 2.20 6.95 -20.61
CA LEU A 137 3.14 6.23 -19.75
C LEU A 137 4.57 6.25 -20.32
N ASN A 138 4.73 6.02 -21.62
CA ASN A 138 6.05 6.07 -22.27
C ASN A 138 6.59 7.50 -22.30
N GLU A 139 5.76 8.49 -22.60
CA GLU A 139 6.19 9.89 -22.63
C GLU A 139 6.79 10.34 -21.30
N ILE A 140 6.16 9.95 -20.18
CA ILE A 140 6.60 10.34 -18.84
C ILE A 140 7.76 9.47 -18.37
N MET A 141 7.59 8.14 -18.39
CA MET A 141 8.55 7.25 -17.74
C MET A 141 9.86 7.14 -18.50
N LEU A 142 9.85 7.24 -19.84
CA LEU A 142 11.11 7.22 -20.60
C LEU A 142 11.93 8.49 -20.34
N LYS A 143 11.30 9.66 -20.14
CA LYS A 143 12.01 10.89 -19.75
C LYS A 143 12.70 10.75 -18.38
N GLU A 144 12.03 10.13 -17.40
CA GLU A 144 12.63 9.83 -16.09
C GLU A 144 13.83 8.87 -16.21
N ILE A 145 13.69 7.83 -17.04
CA ILE A 145 14.76 6.86 -17.30
C ILE A 145 15.95 7.51 -18.04
N GLU A 146 15.70 8.42 -18.97
CA GLU A 146 16.75 9.18 -19.65
C GLU A 146 17.50 10.09 -18.68
N ARG A 147 16.77 10.74 -17.76
CA ARG A 147 17.36 11.59 -16.72
C ARG A 147 18.23 10.79 -15.74
N ILE A 148 17.75 9.64 -15.30
CA ILE A 148 18.46 8.75 -14.38
C ILE A 148 18.47 7.34 -14.98
N PRO A 149 19.47 6.98 -15.80
CA PRO A 149 19.52 5.68 -16.45
C PRO A 149 19.82 4.55 -15.46
N PRO A 150 19.44 3.30 -15.78
CA PRO A 150 19.78 2.17 -14.94
C PRO A 150 21.31 2.01 -14.84
N PRO A 151 21.86 1.71 -13.66
CA PRO A 151 23.30 1.58 -13.47
C PRO A 151 23.85 0.40 -14.29
N ALA A 152 25.04 0.58 -14.87
CA ALA A 152 25.73 -0.50 -15.56
C ALA A 152 26.09 -1.62 -14.57
N THR A 153 25.86 -2.87 -14.97
CA THR A 153 26.21 -4.04 -14.17
C THR A 153 27.13 -4.93 -15.00
N LYS A 154 28.33 -5.23 -14.47
CA LYS A 154 29.36 -6.02 -15.17
C LYS A 154 29.70 -5.45 -16.56
N GLY A 155 29.83 -4.13 -16.67
CA GLY A 155 30.11 -3.42 -17.93
C GLY A 155 28.96 -3.40 -18.95
N LYS A 156 27.80 -3.98 -18.63
CA LYS A 156 26.64 -4.02 -19.52
C LYS A 156 25.61 -2.97 -19.10
N MET A 157 25.15 -2.19 -20.08
CA MET A 157 24.12 -1.17 -19.89
C MET A 157 22.73 -1.75 -20.14
N VAL A 158 21.82 -1.50 -19.19
CA VAL A 158 20.39 -1.80 -19.38
C VAL A 158 19.75 -0.62 -20.10
N ARG A 159 19.09 -0.90 -21.23
CA ARG A 159 18.32 0.05 -22.02
C ARG A 159 16.86 -0.34 -21.98
N ILE A 160 16.05 0.47 -21.33
CA ILE A 160 14.59 0.35 -21.33
C ILE A 160 14.08 1.15 -22.52
N LYS A 161 13.24 0.52 -23.36
CA LYS A 161 12.77 1.13 -24.62
C LYS A 161 11.26 1.40 -24.62
N TYR A 162 10.53 0.74 -23.74
CA TYR A 162 9.08 0.74 -23.77
C TYR A 162 8.52 0.31 -22.43
N VAL A 163 7.43 0.94 -22.01
CA VAL A 163 6.72 0.64 -20.78
C VAL A 163 5.24 0.46 -21.11
N THR A 164 4.57 -0.51 -20.49
CA THR A 164 3.12 -0.67 -20.60
C THR A 164 2.53 -1.09 -19.27
N GLN A 165 1.30 -0.69 -19.00
CA GLN A 165 0.50 -1.30 -17.95
C GLN A 165 -0.06 -2.64 -18.46
N LEU A 166 -0.03 -3.67 -17.62
CA LEU A 166 -0.63 -4.97 -17.91
C LEU A 166 -2.13 -4.96 -17.56
N PRO A 167 -2.96 -5.76 -18.25
CA PRO A 167 -4.39 -5.85 -17.98
C PRO A 167 -4.66 -6.74 -16.75
N THR A 168 -4.22 -6.29 -15.57
CA THR A 168 -4.38 -6.99 -14.28
C THR A 168 -5.32 -6.22 -13.35
N HIS A 169 -5.86 -6.89 -12.33
CA HIS A 169 -6.72 -6.27 -11.30
C HIS A 169 -5.98 -5.30 -10.36
N ASN A 170 -4.66 -5.25 -10.43
CA ASN A 170 -3.79 -4.31 -9.72
C ASN A 170 -2.92 -3.58 -10.76
N PRO A 171 -2.40 -2.37 -10.45
CA PRO A 171 -1.51 -1.67 -11.35
C PRO A 171 -0.16 -2.40 -11.44
N VAL A 172 0.05 -3.12 -12.54
CA VAL A 172 1.32 -3.79 -12.85
C VAL A 172 1.89 -3.22 -14.13
N PHE A 173 3.14 -2.79 -14.09
CA PHE A 173 3.84 -2.17 -15.19
C PHE A 173 4.97 -3.07 -15.68
N ALA A 174 4.99 -3.33 -16.99
CA ALA A 174 6.04 -4.07 -17.65
C ALA A 174 7.00 -3.10 -18.37
N PHE A 175 8.25 -3.10 -17.93
CA PHE A 175 9.35 -2.36 -18.54
C PHE A 175 10.14 -3.29 -19.46
N PHE A 176 10.19 -2.96 -20.74
CA PHE A 176 10.86 -3.76 -21.75
C PHE A 176 12.28 -3.28 -21.98
N CYS A 177 13.25 -4.16 -21.74
CA CYS A 177 14.67 -3.84 -21.80
C CYS A 177 15.51 -4.97 -22.40
N ASN A 178 16.75 -4.67 -22.76
CA ASN A 178 17.69 -5.65 -23.31
C ASN A 178 18.19 -6.68 -22.27
N LEU A 179 18.32 -6.28 -21.01
CA LEU A 179 18.97 -7.06 -19.94
C LEU A 179 18.21 -6.95 -18.62
N PRO A 180 16.99 -7.52 -18.52
CA PRO A 180 16.15 -7.44 -17.33
C PRO A 180 16.82 -7.97 -16.06
N GLN A 181 17.64 -9.02 -16.19
CA GLN A 181 18.36 -9.65 -15.09
C GLN A 181 19.43 -8.77 -14.43
N TYR A 182 19.78 -7.63 -15.04
CA TYR A 182 20.75 -6.68 -14.50
C TYR A 182 20.12 -5.42 -13.91
N VAL A 183 18.78 -5.35 -13.87
CA VAL A 183 18.09 -4.28 -13.15
C VAL A 183 18.19 -4.56 -11.66
N LYS A 184 18.77 -3.62 -10.92
CA LYS A 184 18.90 -3.71 -9.45
C LYS A 184 17.61 -3.26 -8.78
N GLU A 185 17.32 -3.85 -7.63
CA GLU A 185 16.17 -3.52 -6.78
C GLU A 185 16.06 -2.02 -6.47
N SER A 186 17.18 -1.34 -6.23
CA SER A 186 17.19 0.11 -6.00
C SER A 186 16.63 0.91 -7.18
N TYR A 187 16.85 0.45 -8.40
CA TYR A 187 16.31 1.09 -9.61
C TYR A 187 14.83 0.75 -9.81
N VAL A 188 14.40 -0.45 -9.39
CA VAL A 188 12.97 -0.81 -9.34
C VAL A 188 12.22 0.16 -8.42
N ARG A 189 12.73 0.39 -7.20
CA ARG A 189 12.16 1.35 -6.24
C ARG A 189 12.14 2.78 -6.78
N TYR A 190 13.20 3.20 -7.46
CA TYR A 190 13.21 4.50 -8.14
C TYR A 190 12.07 4.63 -9.14
N LEU A 191 11.88 3.63 -10.01
CA LEU A 191 10.80 3.63 -11.00
C LEU A 191 9.41 3.57 -10.34
N GLU A 192 9.26 2.83 -9.25
CA GLU A 192 8.02 2.82 -8.47
C GLU A 192 7.70 4.20 -7.91
N ASN A 193 8.68 4.87 -7.30
CA ASN A 193 8.51 6.22 -6.76
C ASN A 193 8.14 7.21 -7.87
N ARG A 194 8.80 7.14 -9.04
CA ARG A 194 8.43 7.96 -10.21
C ARG A 194 6.99 7.69 -10.68
N LEU A 195 6.57 6.43 -10.72
CA LEU A 195 5.19 6.09 -11.05
C LEU A 195 4.21 6.71 -10.05
N ARG A 196 4.50 6.66 -8.75
CA ARG A 196 3.66 7.23 -7.69
C ARG A 196 3.62 8.76 -7.69
N GLU A 197 4.70 9.41 -8.12
CA GLU A 197 4.75 10.87 -8.24
C GLU A 197 3.95 11.40 -9.43
N HIS A 198 4.01 10.69 -10.57
CA HIS A 198 3.32 11.11 -11.79
C HIS A 198 1.87 10.61 -11.87
N PHE A 199 1.55 9.53 -11.17
CA PHE A 199 0.24 8.90 -11.18
C PHE A 199 -0.19 8.56 -9.76
N ASP A 200 -1.42 8.93 -9.42
CA ASP A 200 -1.96 8.64 -8.09
C ASP A 200 -2.25 7.14 -7.93
N PHE A 201 -1.37 6.48 -7.18
CA PHE A 201 -1.49 5.12 -6.69
C PHE A 201 -1.52 5.07 -5.15
N THR A 202 -2.02 6.12 -4.52
CA THR A 202 -2.18 6.18 -3.06
C THR A 202 -3.02 5.00 -2.58
N GLY A 203 -2.55 4.31 -1.54
CA GLY A 203 -3.19 3.11 -0.99
C GLY A 203 -3.03 1.85 -1.80
N VAL A 204 -2.32 1.87 -2.93
CA VAL A 204 -2.24 0.72 -3.84
C VAL A 204 -0.80 0.20 -3.98
N PRO A 205 -0.58 -1.12 -3.82
CA PRO A 205 0.66 -1.79 -4.19
C PRO A 205 0.87 -1.74 -5.71
N VAL A 206 1.98 -1.14 -6.14
CA VAL A 206 2.37 -1.05 -7.56
C VAL A 206 3.30 -2.21 -7.91
N GLY A 207 2.95 -2.98 -8.93
CA GLY A 207 3.82 -4.02 -9.45
C GLY A 207 4.73 -3.51 -10.56
N ILE A 208 6.02 -3.82 -10.51
CA ILE A 208 6.94 -3.60 -11.61
C ILE A 208 7.55 -4.93 -12.03
N ILE A 209 7.54 -5.19 -13.33
CA ILE A 209 8.24 -6.34 -13.92
C ILE A 209 9.12 -5.89 -15.10
N PHE A 210 10.25 -6.56 -15.29
CA PHE A 210 11.11 -6.33 -16.44
C PHE A 210 11.01 -7.49 -17.40
N ARG A 211 10.80 -7.20 -18.68
CA ARG A 211 10.75 -8.20 -19.75
C ARG A 211 11.85 -7.95 -20.76
N LYS A 212 12.43 -9.04 -21.25
CA LYS A 212 13.40 -8.95 -22.36
C LYS A 212 12.64 -8.59 -23.64
N LYS A 213 13.14 -7.60 -24.35
CA LYS A 213 12.73 -7.27 -25.71
C LYS A 213 13.89 -7.48 -26.67
#